data_AF-A0A1F6BXL5-F1
#
_entry.id   AF-A0A1F6BXL5-F1
#
_cell.length_a   1.000
_cell.length_b   1.000
_cell.length_c   1.000
_cell.angle_alpha   90.00
_cell.angle_beta   90.00
_cell.angle_gamma   90.00
#
_symmetry.space_group_name_H-M   'P 1'
#
loop_
_entity.id
_entity.type
_entity.pdbx_description
1 polymer ?
#
loop_
_entity_poly.entity_id
_entity_poly.type
_entity_poly.pdbx_seq_one_letter_code
_entity_poly.pdbx_strand_id
1 'polypeptide(L)' 'MDAYTYSSSTNRLYYDGELVGEQVKARTFGPGTQSLTISGPTAAWNDPFDGMIDEVTIASFAKTGTEIYSDFSLRR' A
#
# COMPACT_ATOMS: atom_id res chain seq x y z
N MET A 1 -3.71 -9.43 -5.76
CA MET A 1 -3.75 -7.97 -5.45
C MET A 1 -3.00 -7.78 -4.16
N ASP A 2 -1.94 -6.99 -4.25
CA ASP A 2 -1.12 -6.67 -3.09
C ASP A 2 -1.49 -5.28 -2.60
N ALA A 3 -1.56 -5.12 -1.28
CA ALA A 3 -2.00 -3.86 -0.70
C ALA A 3 -1.28 -3.58 0.62
N TYR A 4 -1.09 -2.29 0.88
CA TYR A 4 -0.62 -1.80 2.16
C TYR A 4 -1.60 -0.76 2.70
N THR A 5 -2.10 -0.95 3.90
CA THR A 5 -2.95 0.04 4.58
C THR A 5 -2.18 0.69 5.71
N TYR A 6 -2.19 2.02 5.74
CA TYR A 6 -1.59 2.81 6.79
C TYR A 6 -2.67 3.55 7.57
N SER A 7 -2.69 3.40 8.89
CA SER A 7 -3.61 4.15 9.76
C SER A 7 -2.88 4.68 10.97
N SER A 8 -3.53 5.50 11.78
CA SER A 8 -2.94 6.05 13.00
C SER A 8 -2.72 5.01 14.10
N SER A 9 -3.26 3.80 13.96
CA SER A 9 -3.20 2.75 14.98
C SER A 9 -2.49 1.49 14.49
N THR A 10 -2.80 1.02 13.28
CA THR A 10 -2.37 -0.28 12.79
C THR A 10 -2.09 -0.23 11.30
N ASN A 11 -0.93 -0.76 10.91
CA ASN A 11 -0.56 -0.93 9.52
C ASN A 11 -0.68 -2.41 9.14
N ARG A 12 -1.11 -2.67 7.91
CA ARG A 12 -1.35 -4.03 7.42
C ARG A 12 -0.79 -4.22 6.02
N LEU A 13 -0.24 -5.39 5.77
CA LEU A 13 0.24 -5.84 4.47
C LEU A 13 -0.61 -7.02 4.01
N TYR A 14 -1.06 -6.95 2.76
CA TYR A 14 -1.85 -7.98 2.12
C TYR A 14 -1.12 -8.50 0.88
N TYR A 15 -1.15 -9.82 0.69
CA TYR A 15 -0.67 -10.51 -0.50
C TYR A 15 -1.82 -11.32 -1.06
N ASP A 16 -2.14 -11.13 -2.35
CA ASP A 16 -3.32 -11.74 -2.97
C ASP A 16 -4.63 -11.59 -2.17
N GLY A 17 -4.82 -10.41 -1.61
CA GLY A 17 -6.00 -10.08 -0.81
C GLY A 17 -6.02 -10.65 0.61
N GLU A 18 -5.05 -11.49 0.99
CA GLU A 18 -4.96 -12.07 2.33
C GLU A 18 -4.02 -11.28 3.24
N LEU A 19 -4.36 -11.15 4.52
CA LEU A 19 -3.51 -10.47 5.51
C LEU A 19 -2.29 -11.34 5.83
N VAL A 20 -1.11 -10.86 5.45
CA VAL A 20 0.17 -11.56 5.70
C VAL A 20 1.01 -10.91 6.77
N GLY A 21 0.68 -9.69 7.19
CA GLY A 21 1.41 -9.00 8.24
C GLY A 21 0.63 -7.83 8.83
N GLU A 22 0.78 -7.65 10.14
CA GLU A 22 0.19 -6.54 10.88
C GLU A 22 1.21 -5.96 11.86
N GLN A 23 1.23 -4.64 11.99
CA GLN A 23 1.97 -3.95 13.03
C GLN A 23 1.11 -2.87 13.68
N VAL A 24 0.89 -3.01 14.99
CA VAL A 24 0.31 -1.95 15.81
C VAL A 24 1.36 -0.84 15.96
N LYS A 25 1.03 0.35 15.45
CA LYS A 25 1.92 1.50 15.51
C LYS A 25 1.08 2.76 15.64
N ALA A 26 1.19 3.41 16.79
CA ALA A 26 0.58 4.72 17.02
C ALA A 26 1.43 5.81 16.36
N ARG A 27 1.16 6.12 15.10
CA ARG A 27 1.86 7.20 14.39
C ARG A 27 0.94 7.89 13.40
N THR A 28 0.86 9.20 13.47
CA THR A 28 0.11 10.01 12.52
C THR A 28 0.91 10.24 11.25
N PHE A 29 0.25 10.13 10.10
CA PHE A 29 0.84 10.49 8.82
C PHE A 29 0.86 12.02 8.72
N GLY A 30 2.03 12.62 8.50
CA GLY A 30 2.15 14.05 8.24
C GLY A 30 1.64 14.41 6.83
N PRO A 31 1.44 15.69 6.52
CA PRO A 31 1.05 16.10 5.17
C PRO A 31 2.12 15.65 4.15
N GLY A 32 1.71 14.87 3.15
CA GLY A 32 2.57 14.39 2.08
C GLY A 32 2.83 15.49 1.07
N THR A 33 3.93 16.24 1.22
CA THR A 33 4.32 17.32 0.30
C THR A 33 5.37 16.90 -0.73
N GLN A 34 5.85 15.65 -0.65
CA GLN A 34 6.86 15.11 -1.56
C GLN A 34 6.21 14.55 -2.82
N SER A 35 6.94 14.54 -3.93
CA SER A 35 6.52 13.89 -5.18
C SER A 35 6.20 12.41 -4.95
N LEU A 36 5.10 11.94 -5.55
CA LEU A 36 4.79 10.53 -5.62
C LEU A 36 5.56 9.90 -6.78
N THR A 37 6.35 8.87 -6.49
CA THR A 37 7.09 8.10 -7.47
C THR A 37 6.65 6.64 -7.38
N ILE A 38 6.31 6.03 -8.52
CA ILE A 38 6.11 4.58 -8.67
C ILE A 38 7.34 4.07 -9.42
N SER A 39 7.97 3.01 -8.91
CA SER A 39 9.17 2.33 -9.44
C SER A 39 10.42 3.17 -9.74
N GLY A 40 10.38 4.50 -9.68
CA GLY A 40 11.53 5.37 -9.94
C GLY A 40 12.51 5.52 -8.77
N PRO A 41 13.74 5.98 -9.05
CA PRO A 41 14.74 6.24 -8.01
C PRO A 41 14.20 7.28 -7.02
N THR A 42 14.44 7.03 -5.74
CA THR A 42 14.14 8.00 -4.67
C THR A 42 15.44 8.68 -4.26
N ALA A 43 15.35 9.81 -3.55
CA ALA A 43 16.54 10.48 -3.00
C ALA A 43 17.40 9.57 -2.09
N ALA A 44 16.83 8.48 -1.57
CA ALA A 44 17.52 7.54 -0.68
C ALA A 44 17.98 6.24 -1.38
N TRP A 45 17.44 5.88 -2.54
CA TRP A 45 17.67 4.58 -3.18
C TRP A 45 17.64 4.67 -4.70
N ASN A 46 18.69 4.14 -5.34
CA ASN A 46 18.86 4.11 -6.80
C ASN A 46 18.73 2.69 -7.38
N ASP A 47 17.69 1.96 -6.95
CA ASP A 47 17.39 0.61 -7.43
C ASP A 47 15.91 0.54 -7.82
N PRO A 48 15.57 0.93 -9.07
CA PRO A 48 14.20 0.92 -9.54
C PRO A 48 13.66 -0.50 -9.71
N PHE A 49 12.36 -0.69 -9.53
CA PHE A 49 11.72 -2.00 -9.73
C PHE A 49 11.82 -2.42 -11.20
N ASP A 50 12.38 -3.62 -11.45
CA ASP A 50 12.48 -4.23 -12.77
C ASP A 50 11.35 -5.25 -12.97
N GLY A 51 10.24 -4.79 -13.56
CA GLY A 51 9.05 -5.61 -13.79
C GLY A 51 7.84 -4.79 -14.25
N MET A 52 6.67 -5.42 -14.28
CA MET A 52 5.41 -4.77 -14.64
C MET A 52 4.62 -4.40 -13.39
N ILE A 53 4.09 -3.19 -13.36
CA ILE A 53 3.16 -2.69 -12.35
C ILE A 53 1.90 -2.27 -13.09
N ASP A 54 0.74 -2.67 -12.59
CA ASP A 54 -0.55 -2.30 -13.17
C ASP A 54 -1.59 -2.02 -12.06
N GLU A 55 -2.69 -1.36 -12.42
CA GLU A 55 -3.86 -1.12 -11.56
C GLU A 55 -3.58 -0.40 -10.23
N VAL A 56 -2.58 0.51 -10.24
CA VAL A 56 -2.17 1.27 -9.05
C VAL A 56 -3.30 2.18 -8.57
N THR A 57 -3.74 1.95 -7.33
CA THR A 57 -4.80 2.73 -6.68
C THR A 57 -4.30 3.33 -5.36
N ILE A 58 -4.63 4.59 -5.09
CA ILE A 58 -4.36 5.26 -3.81
C ILE A 58 -5.69 5.69 -3.18
N ALA A 59 -5.90 5.32 -1.93
CA ALA A 59 -7.09 5.67 -1.16
C ALA A 59 -6.76 6.67 -0.04
N SER A 60 -7.71 7.55 0.28
CA SER A 60 -7.59 8.52 1.37
C SER A 60 -7.84 7.93 2.77
N PHE A 61 -8.16 6.63 2.84
CA PHE A 61 -8.43 5.91 4.07
C PHE A 61 -7.87 4.49 4.02
N ALA A 62 -7.60 3.92 5.20
CA ALA A 62 -7.21 2.53 5.34
C ALA A 62 -8.42 1.63 5.09
N LYS A 63 -8.45 0.94 3.95
CA LYS A 63 -9.45 -0.10 3.65
C LYS A 63 -9.38 -1.24 4.67
N THR A 64 -10.54 -1.83 4.94
CA THR A 64 -10.68 -3.05 5.73
C THR A 64 -10.18 -4.27 4.96
N GLY A 65 -9.87 -5.36 5.67
CA GLY A 65 -9.47 -6.61 5.02
C GLY A 65 -10.54 -7.14 4.05
N THR A 66 -11.82 -7.00 4.39
CA THR A 66 -12.93 -7.41 3.52
C THR A 66 -13.00 -6.60 2.22
N GLU A 67 -12.76 -5.29 2.30
CA GLU A 67 -12.72 -4.43 1.10
C GLU A 67 -11.53 -4.79 0.20
N ILE A 68 -10.34 -5.03 0.79
CA ILE A 68 -9.16 -5.48 0.03
C ILE A 68 -9.42 -6.82 -0.66
N TYR A 69 -10.02 -7.79 0.05
CA TYR A 69 -10.35 -9.08 -0.53
C TYR A 69 -11.40 -8.98 -1.65
N SER A 70 -12.38 -8.08 -1.49
CA SER A 70 -13.39 -7.82 -2.51
C SER A 70 -12.78 -7.18 -3.74
N ASP A 71 -11.91 -6.17 -3.57
CA ASP A 71 -11.18 -5.54 -4.67
C ASP A 71 -10.33 -6.57 -5.42
N PHE A 72 -9.62 -7.44 -4.71
CA PHE A 72 -8.84 -8.54 -5.31
C PHE A 72 -9.73 -9.44 -6.16
N SER A 73 -10.86 -9.88 -5.61
CA SER A 73 -11.76 -10.82 -6.26
C SER A 73 -12.42 -10.24 -7.52
N LEU A 74 -12.67 -8.92 -7.54
CA LEU A 74 -13.27 -8.22 -8.69
C LEU A 74 -12.27 -7.92 -9.81
N ARG A 75 -10.97 -7.89 -9.49
CA ARG A 75 -9.88 -7.56 -10.43
C ARG A 75 -9.13 -8.79 -10.96
N ARG A 76 -9.59 -9.97 -10.59
CA ARG A 76 -9.12 -11.26 -11.09
C ARG A 76 -9.61 -11.52 -12.52
#